data_AF-A0A6B0R9R6-F1
#
_entry.id   AF-A0A6B0R9R6-F1
#
_cell.length_a   1.000
_cell.length_b   1.000
_cell.length_c   1.000
_cell.angle_alpha   90.00
_cell.angle_beta   90.00
_cell.angle_gamma   90.00
#
_symmetry.space_group_name_H-M   'P 1'
#
loop_
_entity.id
_entity.type
_entity.pdbx_description
1 polymer ?
#
loop_
_entity_poly.entity_id
_entity_poly.type
_entity_poly.pdbx_seq_one_letter_code
_entity_poly.pdbx_strand_id
1 'polypeptide(L)'
;MMSTDTMTGENFRLIYDTKGRFALHHITPEEAKCKLCKVRKIFVGTKGILHLVTHMLAPSLPDPLIKVKDTIQIALEMDKITGFIKFDTSNLCMVTGGANLKRIGVITNQKSHPGSLDVVHVKNANGNNFVTWLSNIFIIGKGNKPWISPPHGKGICFTTAVERDKRLAAKQRMDKMISM
;
A
#
# COMPACT_ATOMS: atom_id res chain seq x y z
N MET A 1 -6.61 -5.76 6.70
CA MET A 1 -7.29 -6.03 7.97
C MET A 1 -6.19 -6.08 9.02
N MET A 2 -6.28 -5.30 10.10
CA MET A 2 -5.26 -5.25 11.15
C MET A 2 -5.80 -6.04 12.34
N SER A 3 -4.97 -6.86 12.96
CA SER A 3 -5.34 -7.72 14.08
C SER A 3 -4.31 -7.54 15.19
N THR A 4 -4.76 -7.07 16.34
CA THR A 4 -3.97 -6.95 17.56
C THR A 4 -4.25 -8.18 18.42
N ASP A 5 -3.21 -8.89 18.86
CA ASP A 5 -3.36 -9.95 19.85
C ASP A 5 -3.16 -9.35 21.25
N THR A 6 -4.26 -9.26 21.99
CA THR A 6 -4.27 -8.68 23.34
C THR A 6 -3.59 -9.57 24.38
N MET A 7 -3.34 -10.84 24.07
CA MET A 7 -2.74 -11.79 25.02
C MET A 7 -1.21 -11.79 24.95
N THR A 8 -0.64 -11.63 23.75
CA THR A 8 0.82 -11.59 23.53
C THR A 8 1.37 -10.17 23.47
N GLY A 9 0.51 -9.15 23.33
CA GLY A 9 0.93 -7.75 23.15
C GLY A 9 1.51 -7.47 21.77
N GLU A 10 1.46 -8.44 20.85
CA GLU A 10 1.99 -8.31 19.49
C GLU A 10 0.93 -7.74 18.54
N ASN A 11 1.38 -6.83 17.68
CA ASN A 11 0.53 -6.18 16.69
C ASN A 11 0.89 -6.65 15.28
N PHE A 12 -0.13 -7.07 14.53
CA PHE A 12 0.05 -7.57 13.18
C PHE A 12 -0.83 -6.84 12.17
N ARG A 13 -0.26 -6.63 10.99
CA ARG A 13 -1.02 -6.27 9.79
C ARG A 13 -1.04 -7.46 8.84
N LEU A 14 -2.25 -7.84 8.42
CA LEU A 14 -2.41 -8.76 7.31
C LEU A 14 -2.08 -8.04 6.00
N ILE A 15 -0.98 -8.43 5.37
CA ILE A 15 -0.52 -7.90 4.08
C ILE A 15 -0.49 -9.05 3.07
N TYR A 16 -0.66 -8.75 1.78
CA TYR A 16 -0.36 -9.77 0.76
C TYR A 16 1.07 -9.58 0.28
N ASP A 17 1.77 -10.69 0.11
CA ASP A 17 3.06 -10.78 -0.56
C ASP A 17 2.89 -10.47 -2.07
N THR A 18 4.00 -10.16 -2.74
CA THR A 18 4.14 -10.01 -4.20
C THR A 18 3.66 -11.23 -5.00
N LYS A 19 3.48 -12.37 -4.32
CA LYS A 19 2.94 -13.63 -4.87
C LYS A 19 1.45 -13.86 -4.59
N GLY A 20 0.77 -12.89 -3.98
CA GLY A 20 -0.66 -13.00 -3.65
C GLY A 20 -0.98 -13.85 -2.42
N ARG A 21 0.03 -14.30 -1.66
CA ARG A 21 -0.17 -15.03 -0.39
C ARG A 21 -0.40 -14.04 0.75
N PHE A 22 -1.20 -14.43 1.74
CA PHE A 22 -1.29 -13.69 2.99
C PHE A 22 -0.01 -13.85 3.81
N ALA A 23 0.49 -12.73 4.33
CA ALA A 23 1.62 -12.66 5.23
C ALA A 23 1.25 -11.79 6.43
N LEU A 24 1.60 -12.25 7.63
CA LEU A 24 1.53 -11.45 8.84
C LEU A 24 2.78 -10.55 8.90
N HIS A 25 2.55 -9.25 9.04
CA HIS A 25 3.63 -8.28 9.20
C HIS A 25 3.57 -7.69 10.60
N HIS A 26 4.66 -7.85 11.36
CA HIS A 26 4.81 -7.22 12.67
C HIS A 26 4.84 -5.70 12.50
N ILE A 27 4.05 -4.99 13.30
CA ILE A 27 3.95 -3.54 13.30
C ILE A 27 4.16 -2.98 14.71
N THR A 28 4.57 -1.72 14.79
CA THR A 28 4.67 -1.03 16.08
C THR A 28 3.28 -0.72 16.65
N PRO A 29 3.14 -0.56 17.97
CA PRO A 29 1.86 -0.19 18.59
C PRO A 29 1.35 1.18 18.10
N GLU A 30 2.24 2.12 17.79
CA GLU A 30 1.86 3.40 17.20
C GLU A 30 1.25 3.24 15.81
N GLU A 31 1.85 2.39 14.97
CA GLU A 31 1.33 2.10 13.65
C GLU A 31 0.01 1.31 13.73
N ALA A 32 -0.17 0.48 14.76
CA ALA A 32 -1.39 -0.30 14.98
C ALA A 32 -2.62 0.58 15.20
N LYS A 33 -2.46 1.77 15.79
CA LYS A 33 -3.56 2.72 16.05
C LYS A 33 -4.07 3.42 14.79
N CYS A 34 -3.31 3.38 13.70
CA CYS A 34 -3.62 4.09 12.48
C CYS A 34 -3.86 3.14 11.31
N LYS A 35 -4.81 3.52 10.44
CA LYS A 35 -5.10 2.79 9.20
C LYS A 35 -5.12 3.73 8.00
N LEU A 36 -4.48 3.30 6.93
CA LEU A 36 -4.55 4.01 5.64
C LEU A 36 -5.74 3.52 4.82
N CYS A 37 -6.47 4.47 4.25
CA CYS A 37 -7.66 4.21 3.45
C CYS A 37 -7.64 4.99 2.15
N LYS A 38 -7.89 4.31 1.03
CA LYS A 38 -8.07 4.96 -0.28
C LYS A 38 -9.47 5.55 -0.39
N VAL A 39 -9.58 6.79 -0.83
CA VAL A 39 -10.85 7.43 -1.19
C VAL A 39 -11.35 6.87 -2.51
N ARG A 40 -12.55 6.29 -2.50
CA ARG A 40 -13.19 5.70 -3.70
C ARG A 40 -14.19 6.63 -4.34
N LYS A 41 -15.03 7.29 -3.54
CA LYS A 41 -16.08 8.19 -4.02
C LYS A 41 -16.26 9.33 -3.03
N ILE A 42 -16.54 10.51 -3.57
CA ILE A 42 -16.95 11.69 -2.82
C ILE A 42 -18.29 12.12 -3.42
N PHE A 43 -19.27 12.40 -2.58
CA PHE A 43 -20.57 12.88 -3.05
C PHE A 43 -21.19 13.83 -2.02
N VAL A 44 -22.00 14.76 -2.49
CA VAL A 44 -22.74 15.68 -1.64
C VAL A 44 -24.10 15.05 -1.33
N GLY A 45 -24.39 14.85 -0.05
CA GLY A 45 -25.65 14.32 0.44
C GLY A 45 -26.69 15.42 0.69
N THR A 46 -27.78 15.03 1.35
CA THR A 46 -28.85 15.93 1.74
C THR A 46 -28.30 17.06 2.64
N LYS A 47 -28.82 18.28 2.48
CA LYS A 47 -28.36 19.49 3.20
C LYS A 47 -26.92 19.95 2.85
N GLY A 48 -26.37 19.52 1.72
CA GLY A 48 -25.06 19.99 1.26
C GLY A 48 -23.87 19.38 2.01
N ILE A 49 -24.10 18.31 2.78
CA ILE A 49 -23.04 17.66 3.58
C ILE A 49 -22.21 16.75 2.67
N LEU A 50 -20.88 16.89 2.73
CA LEU A 50 -19.96 16.06 1.95
C LEU A 50 -19.81 14.68 2.59
N HIS A 51 -20.03 13.62 1.82
CA HIS A 51 -19.80 12.24 2.22
C HIS A 51 -18.62 11.64 1.47
N LEU A 52 -17.82 10.86 2.20
CA LEU A 52 -16.63 10.20 1.69
C LEU A 52 -16.75 8.68 1.85
N VAL A 53 -16.62 7.96 0.74
CA VAL A 53 -16.59 6.50 0.72
C VAL A 53 -15.15 6.06 0.53
N THR A 54 -14.62 5.35 1.52
CA THR A 54 -13.33 4.65 1.37
C THR A 54 -13.54 3.17 1.09
N HIS A 55 -12.44 2.45 0.86
CA HIS A 55 -12.46 1.01 0.64
C HIS A 55 -12.91 0.16 1.83
N MET A 56 -12.98 0.70 3.06
CA MET A 56 -13.35 -0.05 4.27
C MET A 56 -14.52 0.59 5.02
N LEU A 57 -14.36 1.87 5.39
CA LEU A 57 -15.31 2.58 6.26
C LEU A 57 -15.51 4.02 5.76
N ALA A 58 -16.70 4.58 5.97
CA ALA A 58 -16.99 5.98 5.68
C ALA A 58 -16.77 6.84 6.94
N PRO A 59 -15.72 7.67 7.01
CA PRO A 59 -15.54 8.60 8.14
C PRO A 59 -16.58 9.71 8.10
N SER A 60 -16.91 10.25 9.27
CA SER A 60 -18.12 11.07 9.48
C SER A 60 -18.06 12.50 8.95
N LEU A 61 -16.89 13.04 8.58
CA LEU A 61 -16.80 14.37 7.93
C LEU A 61 -15.46 14.54 7.18
N PRO A 62 -15.46 14.62 5.85
CA PRO A 62 -14.26 14.85 5.06
C PRO A 62 -13.90 16.34 4.94
N ASP A 63 -12.60 16.63 4.91
CA ASP A 63 -12.07 17.94 4.52
C ASP A 63 -12.37 18.20 3.03
N PRO A 64 -12.86 19.40 2.64
CA PRO A 64 -13.11 19.77 1.25
C PRO A 64 -11.90 19.62 0.30
N LEU A 65 -10.67 19.60 0.82
CA LEU A 65 -9.45 19.47 0.03
C LEU A 65 -9.19 18.04 -0.47
N ILE A 66 -9.86 17.03 0.11
CA ILE A 66 -9.66 15.62 -0.21
C ILE A 66 -10.33 15.29 -1.54
N LYS A 67 -9.59 14.63 -2.44
CA LYS A 67 -10.09 14.19 -3.75
C LYS A 67 -10.18 12.67 -3.85
N VAL A 68 -10.92 12.21 -4.85
CA VAL A 68 -10.98 10.78 -5.19
C VAL A 68 -9.58 10.30 -5.57
N LYS A 69 -9.20 9.08 -5.12
CA LYS A 69 -7.87 8.44 -5.24
C LYS A 69 -6.83 8.87 -4.21
N ASP A 70 -7.08 9.90 -3.43
CA ASP A 70 -6.22 10.26 -2.30
C ASP A 70 -6.23 9.15 -1.23
N THR A 71 -5.18 9.14 -0.41
CA THR A 71 -5.10 8.26 0.77
C THR A 71 -5.31 9.08 2.02
N ILE A 72 -6.22 8.65 2.88
CA ILE A 72 -6.44 9.22 4.20
C ILE A 72 -5.88 8.31 5.28
N GLN A 73 -5.42 8.89 6.37
CA GLN A 73 -5.06 8.20 7.60
C GLN A 73 -6.20 8.37 8.61
N ILE A 74 -6.68 7.26 9.15
CA ILE A 74 -7.76 7.20 10.12
C ILE A 74 -7.19 6.64 11.42
N ALA A 75 -7.44 7.33 12.54
CA ALA A 75 -7.18 6.80 13.87
C ALA A 75 -8.31 5.84 14.26
N LEU A 76 -7.97 4.59 14.60
CA LEU A 76 -8.96 3.55 14.89
C LEU A 76 -9.75 3.80 16.18
N GLU A 77 -9.19 4.54 17.14
CA GLU A 77 -9.88 4.82 18.42
C GLU A 77 -11.01 5.84 18.26
N MET A 78 -10.85 6.81 17.35
CA MET A 78 -11.77 7.94 17.21
C MET A 78 -12.57 7.90 15.89
N ASP A 79 -12.21 7.03 14.95
CA ASP A 79 -12.67 7.02 13.56
C ASP A 79 -12.59 8.40 12.87
N LYS A 80 -11.61 9.20 13.28
CA LYS A 80 -11.33 10.53 12.74
C LYS A 80 -10.17 10.49 11.76
N ILE A 81 -10.26 11.36 10.74
CA ILE A 81 -9.19 11.58 9.77
C ILE A 81 -8.09 12.40 10.46
N THR A 82 -6.88 11.85 10.56
CA THR A 82 -5.73 12.54 11.16
C THR A 82 -4.90 13.30 10.11
N GLY A 83 -4.89 12.80 8.87
CA GLY A 83 -4.17 13.40 7.77
C GLY A 83 -4.49 12.73 6.44
N PHE A 84 -4.06 13.33 5.34
CA PHE A 84 -4.23 12.77 4.01
C PHE A 84 -3.01 13.03 3.13
N ILE A 85 -2.85 12.18 2.12
CA ILE A 85 -1.85 12.30 1.06
C ILE A 85 -2.60 12.43 -0.26
N LYS A 86 -2.31 13.52 -0.97
CA LYS A 86 -2.82 13.73 -2.32
C LYS A 86 -2.24 12.70 -3.27
N PHE A 87 -3.06 12.23 -4.20
CA PHE A 87 -2.60 11.48 -5.34
C PHE A 87 -1.79 12.41 -6.24
N ASP A 88 -0.47 12.19 -6.27
CA ASP A 88 0.48 12.97 -7.07
C ASP A 88 1.63 12.08 -7.54
N THR A 89 2.29 12.52 -8.59
CA THR A 89 3.59 11.99 -9.01
C THR A 89 4.61 12.12 -7.88
N SER A 90 5.63 11.27 -7.91
CA SER A 90 6.69 11.22 -6.91
C SER A 90 6.28 10.70 -5.52
N ASN A 91 5.00 10.34 -5.31
CA ASN A 91 4.57 9.66 -4.09
C ASN A 91 4.76 8.13 -4.18
N LEU A 92 5.01 7.52 -3.02
CA LEU A 92 5.17 6.07 -2.88
C LEU A 92 3.81 5.39 -2.93
N CYS A 93 3.69 4.38 -3.78
CA CYS A 93 2.46 3.66 -4.00
C CYS A 93 2.64 2.14 -3.94
N MET A 94 1.56 1.45 -3.62
CA MET A 94 1.42 0.01 -3.69
C MET A 94 0.32 -0.34 -4.69
N VAL A 95 0.56 -1.36 -5.50
CA VAL A 95 -0.45 -1.88 -6.42
C VAL A 95 -1.40 -2.83 -5.68
N THR A 96 -2.70 -2.64 -5.84
CA THR A 96 -3.74 -3.44 -5.17
C THR A 96 -4.44 -4.45 -6.06
N GLY A 97 -4.14 -4.50 -7.37
CA GLY A 97 -4.78 -5.39 -8.32
C GLY A 97 -3.98 -5.62 -9.60
N GLY A 98 -4.38 -6.62 -10.39
CA GLY A 98 -3.74 -7.00 -11.65
C GLY A 98 -2.43 -7.79 -11.49
N ALA A 99 -1.69 -7.98 -12.58
CA ALA A 99 -0.45 -8.78 -12.58
C ALA A 99 0.68 -8.19 -11.74
N ASN A 100 0.65 -6.87 -11.50
CA ASN A 100 1.62 -6.15 -10.68
C ASN A 100 1.22 -6.05 -9.19
N LEU A 101 0.27 -6.88 -8.74
CA LEU A 101 -0.26 -6.90 -7.39
C LEU A 101 0.86 -6.85 -6.33
N LYS A 102 0.69 -5.96 -5.35
CA LYS A 102 1.57 -5.74 -4.19
C LYS A 102 2.98 -5.31 -4.48
N ARG A 103 3.29 -4.96 -5.73
CA ARG A 103 4.52 -4.25 -6.03
C ARG A 103 4.46 -2.83 -5.45
N ILE A 104 5.57 -2.38 -4.88
CA ILE A 104 5.72 -1.04 -4.30
C ILE A 104 6.74 -0.25 -5.10
N GLY A 105 6.36 0.98 -5.47
CA GLY A 105 7.23 1.89 -6.19
C GLY A 105 6.73 3.32 -6.17
N VAL A 106 7.54 4.21 -6.72
CA VAL A 106 7.22 5.64 -6.84
C VAL A 106 6.51 5.88 -8.16
N ILE A 107 5.43 6.67 -8.13
CA ILE A 107 4.71 7.07 -9.34
C ILE A 107 5.60 8.02 -10.15
N THR A 108 5.86 7.69 -11.41
CA THR A 108 6.68 8.52 -12.29
C THR A 108 5.83 9.38 -13.22
N ASN A 109 4.78 8.80 -13.81
CA ASN A 109 3.92 9.50 -14.76
C ASN A 109 2.51 8.90 -14.76
N GLN A 110 1.51 9.74 -14.98
CA GLN A 110 0.12 9.37 -15.20
C GLN A 110 -0.28 9.76 -16.62
N LYS A 111 -0.76 8.79 -17.41
CA LYS A 111 -1.32 9.02 -18.73
C LYS A 111 -2.83 8.84 -18.69
N SER A 112 -3.55 9.93 -18.98
CA SER A 112 -5.00 9.87 -19.17
C SER A 112 -5.34 9.63 -20.62
N HIS A 113 -6.28 8.72 -20.86
CA HIS A 113 -6.73 8.37 -22.20
C HIS A 113 -8.26 8.56 -22.27
N PRO A 114 -8.77 9.51 -23.07
CA PRO A 114 -10.20 9.71 -23.22
C PRO A 114 -10.88 8.42 -23.69
N GLY A 115 -11.93 7.99 -22.97
CA GLY A 115 -12.68 6.78 -23.30
C GLY A 115 -12.04 5.45 -22.88
N SER A 116 -10.87 5.47 -22.24
CA SER A 116 -10.22 4.28 -21.68
C SER A 116 -9.82 4.50 -20.22
N LEU A 117 -9.36 3.44 -19.56
CA LEU A 117 -8.87 3.53 -18.19
C LEU A 117 -7.53 4.28 -18.16
N ASP A 118 -7.38 5.19 -17.20
CA ASP A 118 -6.13 5.90 -16.97
C ASP A 118 -5.01 4.93 -16.56
N VAL A 119 -3.81 5.20 -17.07
CA VAL A 119 -2.64 4.34 -16.91
C VAL A 119 -1.57 5.08 -16.10
N VAL A 120 -0.91 4.37 -15.19
CA VAL A 120 0.14 4.92 -14.33
C VAL A 120 1.43 4.13 -14.52
N HIS A 121 2.52 4.87 -14.73
CA HIS A 121 3.88 4.37 -14.74
C HIS A 121 4.45 4.45 -13.33
N VAL A 122 5.02 3.35 -12.86
CA VAL A 122 5.59 3.21 -11.52
C VAL A 122 7.00 2.66 -11.62
N LYS A 123 7.92 3.22 -10.83
CA LYS A 123 9.32 2.79 -10.73
C LYS A 123 9.59 2.20 -9.34
N ASN A 124 10.07 0.97 -9.29
CA ASN A 124 10.46 0.32 -8.05
C ASN A 124 11.82 0.77 -7.54
N ALA A 125 12.12 0.45 -6.28
CA ALA A 125 13.43 0.69 -5.67
C ALA A 125 14.60 0.01 -6.42
N ASN A 126 14.34 -1.13 -7.09
CA ASN A 126 15.34 -1.81 -7.93
C ASN A 126 15.52 -1.21 -9.33
N GLY A 127 14.84 -0.10 -9.64
CA GLY A 127 14.91 0.55 -10.94
C GLY A 127 13.98 -0.03 -12.01
N ASN A 128 13.31 -1.16 -11.73
CA ASN A 128 12.31 -1.74 -12.63
C ASN A 128 11.10 -0.81 -12.78
N ASN A 129 10.74 -0.50 -14.02
CA ASN A 129 9.53 0.23 -14.36
C ASN A 129 8.43 -0.75 -14.72
N PHE A 130 7.20 -0.49 -14.28
CA PHE A 130 6.02 -1.20 -14.74
C PHE A 130 4.84 -0.26 -14.85
N VAL A 131 3.77 -0.79 -15.44
CA VAL A 131 2.56 -0.04 -15.74
C VAL A 131 1.36 -0.72 -15.09
N THR A 132 0.43 0.06 -14.57
CA THR A 132 -0.83 -0.46 -14.03
C THR A 132 -1.96 0.55 -14.21
N TRP A 133 -3.19 0.10 -14.05
CA TRP A 133 -4.37 0.95 -14.06
C TRP A 133 -4.39 1.87 -12.84
N LEU A 134 -4.81 3.12 -13.03
CA LEU A 134 -4.94 4.12 -11.96
C LEU A 134 -5.85 3.67 -10.81
N SER A 135 -6.88 2.86 -11.13
CA SER A 135 -7.77 2.26 -10.14
C SER A 135 -7.04 1.33 -9.15
N ASN A 136 -5.96 0.67 -9.61
CA ASN A 136 -5.17 -0.29 -8.85
C ASN A 136 -4.03 0.35 -8.02
N ILE A 137 -3.84 1.67 -8.12
CA ILE A 137 -2.82 2.38 -7.34
C ILE A 137 -3.34 2.74 -5.95
N PHE A 138 -2.56 2.48 -4.91
CA PHE A 138 -2.83 2.94 -3.56
C PHE A 138 -1.62 3.69 -3.01
N ILE A 139 -1.79 4.97 -2.63
CA ILE A 139 -0.69 5.76 -2.07
C ILE A 139 -0.43 5.31 -0.63
N ILE A 140 0.83 5.03 -0.30
CA ILE A 140 1.25 4.53 1.02
C ILE A 140 2.23 5.47 1.72
N GLY A 141 2.71 6.51 1.04
CA GLY A 141 3.70 7.44 1.59
C GLY A 141 3.85 8.69 0.74
N LYS A 142 4.42 9.73 1.36
CA LYS A 142 4.72 11.00 0.71
C LYS A 142 6.19 10.98 0.28
N GLY A 143 6.46 11.25 -0.99
CA GLY A 143 7.81 11.07 -1.52
C GLY A 143 8.27 9.61 -1.38
N ASN A 144 9.49 9.42 -0.86
CA ASN A 144 10.05 8.10 -0.55
C ASN A 144 9.83 7.67 0.93
N LYS A 145 9.11 8.47 1.73
CA LYS A 145 8.85 8.15 3.15
C LYS A 145 7.52 7.39 3.28
N PRO A 146 7.53 6.07 3.52
CA PRO A 146 6.30 5.33 3.73
C PRO A 146 5.65 5.74 5.07
N TRP A 147 4.32 5.87 5.09
CA TRP A 147 3.55 6.04 6.33
C TRP A 147 3.27 4.71 7.02
N ILE A 148 3.40 3.61 6.28
CA ILE A 148 3.24 2.26 6.78
C ILE A 148 4.48 1.43 6.52
N SER A 149 4.80 0.54 7.46
CA SER A 149 5.87 -0.43 7.27
C SER A 149 5.58 -1.32 6.04
N PRO A 150 6.51 -1.37 5.05
CA PRO A 150 6.32 -2.20 3.87
C PRO A 150 6.55 -3.67 4.22
N PRO A 151 5.86 -4.60 3.52
CA PRO A 151 6.02 -6.03 3.75
C PRO A 151 7.45 -6.50 3.46
N HIS A 152 7.78 -7.70 3.96
CA HIS A 152 9.06 -8.34 3.72
C HIS A 152 9.40 -8.36 2.22
N GLY A 153 10.63 -7.96 1.86
CA GLY A 153 11.03 -7.76 0.46
C GLY A 153 10.64 -6.41 -0.14
N LYS A 154 10.15 -5.45 0.66
CA LYS A 154 9.84 -4.05 0.27
C LYS A 154 8.90 -3.93 -0.94
N GLY A 155 8.05 -4.94 -1.18
CA GLY A 155 7.16 -5.01 -2.34
C GLY A 155 7.89 -5.16 -3.68
N ILE A 156 9.09 -5.75 -3.69
CA ILE A 156 9.82 -6.02 -4.92
C ILE A 156 9.56 -7.45 -5.36
N CYS A 157 8.91 -7.61 -6.52
CA CYS A 157 8.74 -8.90 -7.15
C CYS A 157 9.99 -9.23 -7.98
N PHE A 158 10.68 -10.30 -7.62
CA PHE A 158 11.83 -10.80 -8.38
C PHE A 158 11.36 -11.71 -9.52
N THR A 159 12.17 -11.78 -10.58
CA THR A 159 12.00 -12.81 -11.62
C THR A 159 12.28 -14.19 -11.06
N THR A 160 11.65 -15.22 -11.63
CA THR A 160 11.81 -16.62 -11.20
C THR A 160 13.28 -17.07 -11.14
N ALA A 161 14.10 -16.65 -12.11
CA ALA A 161 15.54 -16.93 -12.14
C ALA A 161 16.27 -16.35 -10.91
N VAL A 162 16.18 -15.03 -10.71
CA VAL A 162 16.77 -14.33 -9.55
C VAL A 162 16.33 -14.93 -8.22
N GLU A 163 15.06 -15.33 -8.09
CA GLU A 163 14.58 -15.94 -6.86
C GLU A 163 15.15 -17.36 -6.65
N ARG A 164 15.29 -18.14 -7.73
CA ARG A 164 15.94 -19.45 -7.69
C ARG A 164 17.39 -19.32 -7.24
N ASP A 165 18.12 -18.37 -7.82
CA ASP A 165 19.53 -18.15 -7.49
C ASP A 165 19.70 -17.72 -6.02
N LYS A 166 18.82 -16.85 -5.52
CA LYS A 166 18.79 -16.47 -4.10
C LYS A 166 18.52 -17.66 -3.18
N ARG A 167 17.60 -18.55 -3.55
CA ARG A 167 17.30 -19.76 -2.77
C ARG A 167 18.49 -20.72 -2.75
N LEU A 168 19.15 -20.93 -3.89
CA LEU A 168 20.34 -21.77 -3.97
C LEU A 168 21.50 -21.19 -3.18
N ALA A 169 21.75 -19.88 -3.28
CA ALA A 169 22.78 -19.21 -2.50
C ALA A 169 22.51 -19.27 -0.98
N ALA A 170 21.24 -19.12 -0.56
CA ALA A 170 20.87 -19.28 0.84
C ALA A 170 21.10 -20.72 1.34
N LYS A 171 20.73 -21.72 0.52
CA LYS A 171 20.98 -23.12 0.84
C LYS A 171 22.47 -23.42 0.98
N GLN A 172 23.28 -22.98 0.02
CA GLN A 172 24.74 -23.15 0.07
C GLN A 172 25.38 -22.50 1.31
N ARG A 173 24.89 -21.32 1.73
CA ARG A 173 25.36 -20.67 2.97
C ARG A 173 25.01 -21.47 4.21
N MET A 174 23.79 -22.01 4.27
CA MET A 174 23.33 -22.86 5.38
C MET A 174 24.15 -24.15 5.44
N ASP A 175 24.33 -24.82 4.31
CA ASP A 175 25.10 -26.07 4.22
C ASP A 175 26.56 -25.84 4.66
N LYS A 176 27.17 -24.72 4.26
CA LYS A 176 28.53 -24.35 4.68
C LYS A 176 28.66 -24.04 6.18
N MET A 177 27.60 -23.51 6.79
CA MET A 177 27.56 -23.19 8.21
C MET A 177 27.29 -24.42 9.09
N ILE A 178 26.65 -25.45 8.54
CA ILE A 178 26.45 -26.75 9.20
C ILE A 178 27.71 -27.63 9.09
N SER A 179 28.50 -27.45 8.02
CA SER A 179 29.77 -28.18 7.83
C SER A 179 30.96 -27.59 8.60
N MET A 180 30.77 -26.49 9.34
CA MET A 180 31.76 -25.87 10.22
C MET A 180 31.43 -26.19 11.68
#